data_AF-A0A8J9U661-F1
#
_entry.id   AF-A0A8J9U661-F1
#
_cell.length_a   1.000
_cell.length_b   1.000
_cell.length_c   1.000
_cell.angle_alpha   90.00
_cell.angle_beta   90.00
_cell.angle_gamma   90.00
#
_symmetry.space_group_name_H-M   'P 1'
#
loop_
_entity.id
_entity.type
_entity.pdbx_description
1 polymer ?
#
loop_
_entity_poly.entity_id
_entity_poly.type
_entity_poly.pdbx_seq_one_letter_code
_entity_poly.pdbx_strand_id
1 'polypeptide(L)'
;MYFGCLDPARPLISNYGSRLFRLGRDDAYVVQVIHTNAGFLGESGLVGHADFCVNGGRLQPGCKGHFMRIARCSHFMSSCYFAASVRRRLRLVGVPCDATCPKQGSWGIRSDRKSVRLGDDIPDTSRGMYCVRVDHQESCPFD
;
A
#
# COMPACT_ATOMS: atom_id res chain seq x y z
N MET A 1 -15.85 -5.80 10.88
CA MET A 1 -14.47 -5.61 11.38
C MET A 1 -13.61 -5.26 10.19
N TYR A 2 -13.02 -4.06 10.20
CA TYR A 2 -12.14 -3.54 9.15
C TYR A 2 -10.69 -3.85 9.54
N PHE A 3 -9.89 -4.33 8.59
CA PHE A 3 -8.49 -4.66 8.87
C PHE A 3 -7.58 -3.95 7.86
N GLY A 4 -6.75 -3.03 8.36
CA GLY A 4 -5.78 -2.27 7.58
C GLY A 4 -4.39 -2.89 7.70
N CYS A 5 -3.77 -3.21 6.56
CA CYS A 5 -2.45 -3.84 6.50
C CYS A 5 -1.44 -2.92 5.82
N LEU A 6 -0.29 -2.76 6.45
CA LEU A 6 0.71 -1.77 6.11
C LEU A 6 1.95 -2.48 5.56
N ASP A 7 2.08 -2.48 4.24
CA ASP A 7 3.14 -3.14 3.46
C ASP A 7 3.46 -4.57 3.94
N PRO A 8 2.54 -5.54 3.76
CA PRO A 8 2.65 -6.88 4.36
C PRO A 8 4.00 -7.55 4.09
N ALA A 9 4.65 -8.08 5.11
CA ALA A 9 5.99 -8.63 4.99
C ALA A 9 6.06 -9.86 4.06
N ARG A 10 7.01 -9.85 3.10
CA ARG A 10 7.17 -10.89 2.07
C ARG A 10 8.26 -11.93 2.36
N PRO A 11 9.51 -11.60 2.71
CA PRO A 11 10.63 -12.53 2.57
C PRO A 11 10.54 -13.80 3.43
N LEU A 12 9.90 -13.72 4.59
CA LEU A 12 9.73 -14.86 5.49
C LEU A 12 8.38 -15.57 5.26
N ILE A 13 7.35 -14.83 4.83
CA ILE A 13 5.98 -15.35 4.64
C ILE A 13 5.82 -16.01 3.26
N SER A 14 6.34 -15.40 2.20
CA SER A 14 6.25 -15.90 0.82
C SER A 14 7.17 -17.11 0.57
N ASN A 15 8.32 -17.16 1.24
CA ASN A 15 9.33 -18.20 1.02
C ASN A 15 9.20 -19.39 1.98
N TYR A 16 8.60 -19.21 3.15
CA TYR A 16 8.57 -20.25 4.19
C TYR A 16 7.20 -20.48 4.83
N GLY A 17 6.22 -19.59 4.62
CA GLY A 17 4.86 -19.73 5.15
C GLY A 17 3.92 -20.45 4.19
N SER A 18 3.06 -21.33 4.73
CA SER A 18 1.88 -21.84 4.00
C SER A 18 0.99 -20.67 3.54
N ARG A 19 0.27 -20.84 2.43
CA ARG A 19 -0.74 -19.87 1.97
C ARG A 19 -1.77 -19.52 3.05
N LEU A 20 -2.06 -20.46 3.96
CA LEU A 20 -2.96 -20.26 5.11
C LEU A 20 -2.43 -19.26 6.15
N PHE A 21 -1.13 -18.98 6.18
CA PHE A 21 -0.52 -17.99 7.08
C PHE A 21 -0.24 -16.66 6.40
N ARG A 22 -0.73 -16.50 5.16
CA ARG A 22 -0.62 -15.24 4.43
C ARG A 22 -1.90 -14.46 4.62
N LEU A 23 -1.76 -13.15 4.74
CA LEU A 23 -2.90 -12.25 4.70
C LEU A 23 -3.70 -12.51 3.42
N GLY A 24 -4.99 -12.74 3.58
CA GLY A 24 -5.95 -12.95 2.51
C GLY A 24 -7.21 -12.11 2.72
N ARG A 25 -8.07 -12.11 1.70
CA ARG A 25 -9.36 -11.42 1.75
C ARG A 25 -10.29 -12.01 2.82
N ASP A 26 -10.16 -13.29 3.11
CA ASP A 26 -11.06 -14.00 4.02
C ASP A 26 -10.77 -13.70 5.51
N ASP A 27 -9.69 -12.97 5.81
CA ASP A 27 -9.29 -12.63 7.18
C ASP A 27 -10.18 -11.53 7.82
N ALA A 28 -10.92 -10.77 7.01
CA ALA A 28 -11.87 -9.75 7.49
C ALA A 28 -12.95 -9.42 6.44
N TYR A 29 -14.02 -8.72 6.86
CA TYR A 29 -15.08 -8.26 5.93
C TYR A 29 -14.54 -7.35 4.81
N VAL A 30 -13.57 -6.49 5.16
CA VAL A 30 -12.87 -5.62 4.23
C VAL A 30 -11.42 -5.58 4.67
N VAL A 31 -10.52 -5.92 3.74
CA VAL A 31 -9.07 -5.94 3.95
C VAL A 31 -8.47 -4.87 3.06
N GLN A 32 -7.94 -3.83 3.70
CA GLN A 32 -7.20 -2.78 3.02
C GLN A 32 -5.71 -3.08 3.10
N VAL A 33 -4.99 -2.94 1.99
CA VAL A 33 -3.53 -3.13 1.97
C VAL A 33 -2.87 -1.88 1.39
N ILE A 34 -1.83 -1.38 2.03
CA ILE A 34 -1.02 -0.27 1.53
C ILE A 34 0.34 -0.81 1.12
N HIS A 35 0.70 -0.63 -0.14
CA HIS A 35 1.97 -1.07 -0.71
C HIS A 35 2.90 0.12 -0.87
N THR A 36 4.07 0.06 -0.23
CA THR A 36 5.12 1.09 -0.31
C THR A 36 6.51 0.53 -0.59
N ASN A 37 6.75 -0.76 -0.35
CA ASN A 37 7.96 -1.48 -0.73
C ASN A 37 7.68 -2.89 -1.30
N ALA A 38 6.61 -3.00 -2.07
CA ALA A 38 6.16 -4.21 -2.75
C ALA A 38 7.24 -4.84 -3.63
N GLY A 39 7.37 -6.16 -3.52
CA GLY A 39 8.33 -6.97 -4.25
C GLY A 39 9.71 -7.04 -3.59
N PHE A 40 9.98 -6.25 -2.53
CA PHE A 40 11.22 -6.33 -1.76
C PHE A 40 10.96 -6.76 -0.30
N LEU A 41 10.69 -5.84 0.62
CA LEU A 41 10.25 -6.18 1.98
C LEU A 41 8.75 -6.43 2.05
N GLY A 42 7.96 -5.74 1.22
CA GLY A 42 6.51 -5.89 1.11
C GLY A 42 6.07 -6.91 0.05
N GLU A 43 4.87 -7.46 0.23
CA GLU A 43 4.21 -8.36 -0.73
C GLU A 43 3.79 -7.60 -2.00
N SER A 44 3.56 -8.31 -3.10
CA SER A 44 3.22 -7.72 -4.40
C SER A 44 1.85 -8.17 -4.91
N GLY A 45 1.26 -7.37 -5.81
CA GLY A 45 -0.02 -7.66 -6.43
C GLY A 45 -1.23 -7.37 -5.54
N LEU A 46 -2.33 -8.07 -5.80
CA LEU A 46 -3.58 -7.96 -5.05
C LEU A 46 -3.56 -8.93 -3.85
N VAL A 47 -3.47 -8.39 -2.65
CA VAL A 47 -3.49 -9.16 -1.39
C VAL A 47 -4.84 -8.99 -0.71
N GLY A 48 -5.33 -7.75 -0.63
CA GLY A 48 -6.57 -7.41 0.06
C GLY A 48 -7.78 -7.33 -0.86
N HIS A 49 -8.86 -6.81 -0.29
CA HIS A 49 -10.03 -6.37 -1.03
C HIS A 49 -9.69 -5.09 -1.81
N ALA A 50 -9.10 -4.11 -1.13
CA ALA A 50 -8.63 -2.85 -1.70
C ALA A 50 -7.13 -2.67 -1.44
N ASP A 51 -6.34 -2.72 -2.51
CA ASP A 51 -4.89 -2.58 -2.45
C ASP A 51 -4.51 -1.18 -2.96
N PHE A 52 -3.72 -0.44 -2.18
CA PHE A 52 -3.28 0.91 -2.49
C PHE A 52 -1.79 0.91 -2.82
N CYS A 53 -1.44 1.10 -4.09
CA CYS A 53 -0.07 1.19 -4.57
C CYS A 53 0.41 2.65 -4.52
N VAL A 54 1.13 3.01 -3.45
CA VAL A 54 1.53 4.41 -3.20
C VAL A 54 2.84 4.73 -3.90
N ASN A 55 2.85 5.78 -4.72
CA ASN A 55 4.00 6.21 -5.52
C ASN A 55 4.61 5.07 -6.36
N GLY A 56 3.75 4.20 -6.91
CA GLY A 56 4.18 3.00 -7.65
C GLY A 56 4.60 1.83 -6.76
N GLY A 57 4.55 1.98 -5.44
CA GLY A 57 4.54 0.90 -4.45
C GLY A 57 5.89 0.25 -4.15
N ARG A 58 7.00 0.75 -4.70
CA ARG A 58 8.33 0.12 -4.53
C ARG A 58 9.32 0.94 -3.71
N LEU A 59 9.49 2.21 -4.03
CA LEU A 59 10.46 3.09 -3.39
C LEU A 59 9.75 4.41 -3.10
N GLN A 60 9.80 4.85 -1.85
CA GLN A 60 9.09 6.06 -1.46
C GLN A 60 10.00 7.29 -1.55
N PRO A 61 9.46 8.44 -2.00
CA PRO A 61 10.18 9.71 -1.96
C PRO A 61 10.67 10.04 -0.55
N GLY A 62 11.84 10.66 -0.44
CA GLY A 62 12.45 11.04 0.85
C GLY A 62 13.33 9.98 1.50
N CYS A 63 13.19 8.70 1.14
CA CYS A 63 14.05 7.63 1.63
C CYS A 63 15.44 7.68 0.98
N LYS A 64 16.48 7.94 1.77
CA LYS A 64 17.87 8.14 1.32
C LYS A 64 18.87 7.19 2.01
N GLY A 65 20.08 7.11 1.46
CA GLY A 65 21.19 6.31 1.98
C GLY A 65 21.44 5.04 1.19
N HIS A 66 22.05 4.03 1.81
CA HIS A 66 22.30 2.76 1.14
C HIS A 66 20.99 1.99 0.88
N PHE A 67 21.01 1.06 -0.07
CA PHE A 67 19.84 0.31 -0.54
C PHE A 67 18.95 -0.26 0.59
N MET A 68 19.54 -0.90 1.60
CA MET A 68 18.79 -1.45 2.74
C MET A 68 18.12 -0.38 3.61
N ARG A 69 18.74 0.81 3.77
CA ARG A 69 18.12 1.93 4.48
C ARG A 69 16.92 2.47 3.70
N ILE A 70 17.08 2.63 2.39
CA ILE A 70 16.00 3.06 1.49
C ILE A 70 14.82 2.09 1.56
N ALA A 71 15.09 0.78 1.50
CA ALA A 71 14.07 -0.26 1.56
C ALA A 71 13.31 -0.25 2.89
N ARG A 72 14.00 -0.22 4.03
CA ARG A 72 13.36 -0.18 5.36
C ARG A 72 12.53 1.08 5.56
N CYS A 73 13.06 2.24 5.13
CA CYS A 73 12.32 3.49 5.13
C CYS A 73 11.06 3.38 4.25
N SER A 74 11.18 2.89 3.02
CA SER A 74 10.04 2.74 2.09
C SER A 74 9.00 1.77 2.63
N HIS A 75 9.41 0.69 3.28
CA HIS A 75 8.52 -0.26 3.94
C HIS A 75 7.74 0.41 5.08
N PHE A 76 8.42 1.19 5.92
CA PHE A 76 7.81 1.89 7.05
C PHE A 76 6.84 3.01 6.62
N MET A 77 7.05 3.64 5.46
CA MET A 77 6.19 4.72 4.96
C MET A 77 4.71 4.35 4.82
N SER A 78 4.36 3.06 4.70
CA SER A 78 2.97 2.60 4.76
C SER A 78 2.26 3.06 6.03
N SER A 79 2.95 2.99 7.17
CA SER A 79 2.46 3.46 8.48
C SER A 79 2.30 4.98 8.51
N CYS A 80 3.24 5.70 7.88
CA CYS A 80 3.20 7.16 7.78
C CYS A 80 1.99 7.63 6.99
N TYR A 81 1.78 7.07 5.80
CA TYR A 81 0.65 7.44 4.94
C TYR A 81 -0.69 7.08 5.57
N PHE A 82 -0.79 5.92 6.23
CA PHE A 82 -1.99 5.57 6.97
C PHE A 82 -2.26 6.56 8.10
N ALA A 83 -1.27 6.84 8.96
CA ALA A 83 -1.43 7.80 10.04
C ALA A 83 -1.79 9.22 9.55
N ALA A 84 -1.17 9.68 8.46
CA ALA A 84 -1.46 10.98 7.84
C ALA A 84 -2.89 11.04 7.27
N SER A 85 -3.39 9.93 6.73
CA SER A 85 -4.75 9.83 6.22
C SER A 85 -5.81 9.90 7.32
N VAL A 86 -5.63 9.16 8.41
CA VAL A 86 -6.54 9.13 9.57
C VAL A 86 -6.55 10.47 10.30
N ARG A 87 -5.37 11.08 10.48
CA ARG A 87 -5.26 12.44 11.06
C ARG A 87 -5.80 13.55 10.14
N ARG A 88 -6.28 13.19 8.95
CA ARG A 88 -6.76 14.12 7.90
C ARG A 88 -5.76 15.21 7.53
N ARG A 89 -4.45 14.94 7.72
CA ARG A 89 -3.36 15.84 7.31
C ARG A 89 -3.15 15.79 5.81
N LEU A 90 -3.28 14.60 5.24
CA LEU A 90 -3.19 14.38 3.80
C LEU A 90 -4.50 13.84 3.25
N ARG A 91 -4.92 14.40 2.13
CA ARG A 91 -6.04 13.89 1.34
C ARG A 91 -5.51 12.86 0.35
N LEU A 92 -5.26 11.65 0.84
CA LEU A 92 -4.77 10.54 0.04
C LEU A 92 -5.92 9.89 -0.72
N VAL A 93 -5.98 10.13 -2.03
CA VAL A 93 -7.01 9.57 -2.92
C VAL A 93 -6.35 8.55 -3.84
N GLY A 94 -6.85 7.32 -3.77
CA GLY A 94 -6.51 6.24 -4.69
C GLY A 94 -7.41 6.27 -5.91
N VAL A 95 -6.79 6.33 -7.09
CA VAL A 95 -7.49 6.21 -8.37
C VAL A 95 -7.40 4.75 -8.83
N PRO A 96 -8.51 4.11 -9.25
CA PRO A 96 -8.48 2.73 -9.69
C PRO A 96 -7.47 2.54 -10.83
N CYS A 97 -6.73 1.45 -10.79
CA CYS A 97 -5.71 1.16 -11.79
C CYS A 97 -5.56 -0.34 -12.03
N ASP A 98 -4.66 -0.73 -12.94
CA ASP A 98 -4.41 -2.15 -13.21
C ASP A 98 -3.98 -2.91 -11.94
N ALA A 99 -4.24 -4.22 -11.90
CA ALA A 99 -4.04 -5.07 -10.73
C ALA A 99 -2.56 -5.37 -10.37
N THR A 100 -1.62 -4.56 -10.88
CA THR A 100 -0.17 -4.74 -10.68
C THR A 100 0.36 -3.76 -9.64
N CYS A 101 1.12 -4.26 -8.66
CA CYS A 101 1.94 -3.46 -7.77
C CYS A 101 3.18 -4.29 -7.37
N PRO A 102 4.42 -3.78 -7.49
CA PRO A 102 4.77 -2.41 -7.86
C PRO A 102 4.48 -2.08 -9.33
N LYS A 103 4.28 -0.79 -9.62
CA LYS A 103 4.01 -0.30 -10.98
C LYS A 103 5.29 -0.17 -11.78
N GLN A 104 5.23 -0.59 -13.04
CA GLN A 104 6.28 -0.41 -14.04
C GLN A 104 5.69 0.35 -15.23
N GLY A 105 6.29 1.47 -15.62
CA GLY A 105 5.76 2.32 -16.70
C GLY A 105 4.42 2.96 -16.35
N SER A 106 3.43 2.83 -17.24
CA SER A 106 2.09 3.39 -17.05
C SER A 106 1.36 2.72 -15.89
N TRP A 107 0.57 3.51 -15.14
CA TRP A 107 -0.18 2.98 -14.00
C TRP A 107 -1.43 2.19 -14.42
N GLY A 108 -1.88 2.38 -15.67
CA GLY A 108 -3.12 1.77 -16.17
C GLY A 108 -4.34 2.30 -15.45
N ILE A 109 -4.51 3.63 -15.44
CA ILE A 109 -5.62 4.30 -14.74
C ILE A 109 -6.96 3.91 -15.35
N ARG A 110 -7.91 3.58 -14.48
CA ARG A 110 -9.25 3.11 -14.80
C ARG A 110 -10.31 4.13 -14.40
N SER A 111 -10.62 5.03 -15.33
CA SER A 111 -11.59 6.11 -15.12
C SER A 111 -13.04 5.63 -15.04
N ASP A 112 -13.32 4.38 -15.43
CA ASP A 112 -14.62 3.73 -15.33
C ASP A 112 -15.03 3.40 -13.88
N ARG A 113 -14.10 3.51 -12.93
CA ARG A 113 -14.28 3.13 -11.54
C ARG A 113 -14.15 4.34 -10.61
N LYS A 114 -14.81 4.26 -9.46
CA LYS A 114 -14.78 5.33 -8.45
C LYS A 114 -13.47 5.32 -7.66
N SER A 115 -12.86 6.49 -7.52
CA SER A 115 -11.73 6.72 -6.62
C SER A 115 -12.15 6.59 -5.16
N VAL A 116 -11.22 6.11 -4.33
CA VAL A 116 -11.44 5.87 -2.91
C VAL A 116 -10.39 6.61 -2.10
N ARG A 117 -10.82 7.22 -1.00
CA ARG A 117 -9.89 7.83 -0.04
C ARG A 117 -9.21 6.72 0.76
N LEU A 118 -7.89 6.73 0.81
CA LEU A 118 -7.13 5.89 1.74
C LEU A 118 -7.36 6.46 3.15
N GLY A 119 -7.75 5.61 4.09
CA GLY A 119 -8.06 6.00 5.46
C GLY A 119 -8.69 4.84 6.24
N ASP A 120 -9.24 5.16 7.41
CA ASP A 120 -9.98 4.26 8.30
C ASP A 120 -11.45 4.06 7.88
N ASP A 121 -11.96 4.86 6.93
CA ASP A 121 -13.36 4.92 6.52
C ASP A 121 -13.60 4.49 5.06
N ILE A 122 -12.85 3.50 4.56
CA ILE A 122 -13.03 3.03 3.18
C ILE A 122 -14.42 2.37 2.97
N PRO A 123 -15.10 2.59 1.83
CA PRO A 123 -16.33 1.88 1.51
C PRO A 123 -16.11 0.37 1.46
N ASP A 124 -17.06 -0.40 1.99
CA ASP A 124 -17.06 -1.87 1.99
C ASP A 124 -17.10 -2.49 0.58
N THR A 125 -17.64 -1.74 -0.38
CA THR A 125 -17.67 -2.11 -1.80
C THR A 125 -16.35 -1.88 -2.54
N SER A 126 -15.33 -1.30 -1.89
CA SER A 126 -14.04 -0.99 -2.51
C SER A 126 -13.29 -2.26 -2.89
N ARG A 127 -12.99 -2.43 -4.17
CA ARG A 127 -12.29 -3.63 -4.67
C ARG A 127 -11.27 -3.34 -5.76
N GLY A 128 -10.14 -4.04 -5.68
CA GLY A 128 -9.06 -4.02 -6.65
C GLY A 128 -7.91 -3.10 -6.26
N MET A 129 -7.11 -2.72 -7.26
CA MET A 129 -5.93 -1.90 -7.08
C MET A 129 -6.27 -0.42 -7.27
N TYR A 130 -5.76 0.40 -6.37
CA TYR A 130 -5.85 1.84 -6.36
C TYR A 130 -4.44 2.42 -6.35
N CYS A 131 -4.17 3.34 -7.27
CA CYS A 131 -2.89 4.01 -7.36
C CYS A 131 -2.98 5.36 -6.68
N VAL A 132 -2.05 5.63 -5.76
CA VAL A 132 -1.99 6.87 -4.98
C VAL A 132 -0.70 7.60 -5.33
N ARG A 133 -0.80 8.88 -5.66
CA ARG A 133 0.35 9.78 -5.80
C ARG A 133 0.44 10.64 -4.55
N VAL A 134 1.63 10.70 -3.95
CA VAL A 134 1.91 11.58 -2.81
C VAL A 134 3.18 12.35 -3.12
N ASP A 135 2.99 13.64 -3.40
CA ASP A 135 4.08 14.54 -3.79
C ASP A 135 4.74 15.20 -2.55
N HIS A 136 4.09 15.12 -1.39
CA HIS A 136 4.57 15.72 -0.15
C HIS A 136 5.50 14.76 0.61
N GLN A 137 6.67 15.25 0.99
CA GLN A 137 7.57 14.54 1.89
C GLN A 137 7.01 14.68 3.32
N GLU A 138 6.32 13.65 3.81
CA GLU A 138 5.90 13.61 5.21
C GLU A 138 7.14 13.45 6.09
N SER A 139 7.32 14.35 7.07
CA SER A 139 8.28 14.12 8.16
C SER A 139 7.68 13.05 9.06
N CYS A 140 8.18 11.84 8.87
CA CYS A 140 7.81 10.68 9.68
C CYS A 140 8.98 10.37 10.63
N PRO A 141 8.75 9.78 11.82
CA PRO A 141 9.78 9.70 12.87
C PRO A 141 10.84 8.60 12.62
N PHE A 142 11.32 8.49 11.39
CA PHE A 142 12.44 7.63 10.93
C PHE A 142 13.56 8.44 10.27
N ASP A 143 13.49 9.78 10.33
CA ASP A 143 14.61 10.67 9.98
C ASP A 143 15.80 10.47 10.93
#